data_AF-A0A7C8Z1M8-F1
#
_entry.id   AF-A0A7C8Z1M8-F1
#
_cell.length_a   1.000
_cell.length_b   1.000
_cell.length_c   1.000
_cell.angle_alpha   90.00
_cell.angle_beta   90.00
_cell.angle_gamma   90.00
#
_symmetry.space_group_name_H-M   'P 1'
#
loop_
_entity.id
_entity.type
_entity.pdbx_description
1 polymer ?
#
loop_
_entity_poly.entity_id
_entity_poly.type
_entity_poly.pdbx_seq_one_letter_code
_entity_poly.pdbx_strand_id
1 'polypeptide(L)'
;KCIECVPEEHIQFIVESFFDQVVTLSTHPYGCRVIQRVLEYCKNPETQSNVMDEILSSVSMLAQDQYGNYVVQHVLEHGKPHERTAIIRELAGKIVQMSQQKFASNVVEKCLTFGNAEERELLVNEMLGTTDENEPLQAMMKDQFANYVVQKVLETCSDQQREHILSRIKVHLNALKKYTYGKHIVARVEKLVAAGERRIAGQTPQPA
;
A
#
# COMPACT_ATOMS: atom_id res chain seq x y z
N LYS A 1 -14.47 20.03 12.04
CA LYS A 1 -14.48 20.90 13.24
C LYS A 1 -15.35 20.36 14.35
N CYS A 2 -16.66 20.16 14.18
CA CYS A 2 -17.50 19.61 15.26
C CYS A 2 -16.94 18.27 15.81
N ILE A 3 -16.65 17.29 14.94
CA ILE A 3 -16.03 16.00 15.29
C ILE A 3 -14.66 16.14 16.00
N GLU A 4 -13.90 17.19 15.71
CA GLU A 4 -12.55 17.39 16.30
C GLU A 4 -12.61 18.07 17.68
N CYS A 5 -13.65 18.86 17.95
CA CYS A 5 -13.65 19.84 19.04
C CYS A 5 -14.79 19.63 20.05
N VAL A 6 -15.79 18.83 19.73
CA VAL A 6 -16.95 18.56 20.59
C VAL A 6 -16.89 17.11 21.06
N PRO A 7 -17.10 16.84 22.36
CA PRO A 7 -17.20 15.47 22.87
C PRO A 7 -18.21 14.62 22.09
N GLU A 8 -17.85 13.36 21.84
CA GLU A 8 -18.60 12.45 20.96
C GLU A 8 -20.07 12.30 21.41
N GLU A 9 -20.32 12.25 22.71
CA GLU A 9 -21.65 12.12 23.31
C GLU A 9 -22.62 13.25 22.91
N HIS A 10 -22.10 14.42 22.53
CA HIS A 10 -22.92 15.57 22.11
C HIS A 10 -23.16 15.61 20.60
N ILE A 11 -22.43 14.82 19.83
CA ILE A 11 -22.51 14.76 18.36
C ILE A 11 -22.96 13.39 17.87
N GLN A 12 -23.34 12.49 18.77
CA GLN A 12 -23.73 11.13 18.46
C GLN A 12 -24.82 11.08 17.38
N PHE A 13 -25.83 11.95 17.47
CA PHE A 13 -26.91 12.07 16.48
C PHE A 13 -26.41 12.41 15.06
N ILE A 14 -25.29 13.14 14.95
CA ILE A 14 -24.65 13.45 13.67
C ILE A 14 -23.93 12.21 13.15
N VAL A 15 -23.17 11.54 14.02
CA VAL A 15 -22.39 10.36 13.64
C VAL A 15 -23.29 9.20 13.24
N GLU A 16 -24.38 8.97 13.97
CA GLU A 16 -25.40 7.96 13.66
C GLU A 16 -26.07 8.22 12.30
N SER A 17 -26.21 9.47 11.88
CA SER A 17 -26.74 9.79 10.54
C SER A 17 -25.81 9.38 9.39
N PHE A 18 -24.56 9.01 9.69
CA PHE A 18 -23.60 8.52 8.69
C PHE A 18 -23.66 7.00 8.50
N PHE A 19 -24.26 6.26 9.43
CA PHE A 19 -24.41 4.82 9.31
C PHE A 19 -25.25 4.47 8.07
N ASP A 20 -24.91 3.37 7.42
CA ASP A 20 -25.43 2.94 6.10
C ASP A 20 -25.08 3.89 4.94
N GLN A 21 -24.29 4.94 5.19
CA GLN A 21 -23.84 5.92 4.21
C GLN A 21 -22.32 6.09 4.21
N VAL A 22 -21.57 5.30 4.98
CA VAL A 22 -20.12 5.48 5.16
C VAL A 22 -19.40 5.34 3.83
N VAL A 23 -19.82 4.40 3.00
CA VAL A 23 -19.25 4.18 1.66
C VAL A 23 -19.53 5.37 0.73
N THR A 24 -20.79 5.85 0.70
CA THR A 24 -21.19 7.04 -0.06
C THR A 24 -20.40 8.27 0.36
N LEU A 25 -20.24 8.48 1.66
CA LEU A 25 -19.46 9.59 2.20
C LEU A 25 -17.98 9.44 1.89
N SER A 26 -17.42 8.22 1.99
CA SER A 26 -16.01 7.93 1.70
C SER A 26 -15.63 8.22 0.24
N THR A 27 -16.58 8.08 -0.68
CA THR A 27 -16.41 8.37 -2.12
C THR A 27 -16.80 9.81 -2.50
N HIS A 28 -17.11 10.66 -1.51
CA HIS A 28 -17.44 12.07 -1.73
C HIS A 28 -16.23 12.99 -1.44
N PRO A 29 -15.97 14.04 -2.24
CA PRO A 29 -14.81 14.94 -2.09
C PRO A 29 -14.65 15.56 -0.70
N TYR A 30 -15.77 15.82 -0.02
CA TYR A 30 -15.78 16.34 1.35
C TYR A 30 -16.12 15.27 2.39
N GLY A 31 -16.91 14.25 2.01
CA GLY A 31 -17.36 13.21 2.92
C GLY A 31 -16.22 12.32 3.38
N CYS A 32 -15.23 12.07 2.51
CA CYS A 32 -14.07 11.26 2.84
C CYS A 32 -13.26 11.87 3.99
N ARG A 33 -13.25 13.20 4.10
CA ARG A 33 -12.61 13.93 5.20
C ARG A 33 -13.43 13.82 6.48
N VAL A 34 -14.76 13.82 6.39
CA VAL A 34 -15.64 13.58 7.53
C VAL A 34 -15.40 12.18 8.09
N ILE A 35 -15.39 11.15 7.25
CA ILE A 35 -15.14 9.76 7.68
C ILE A 35 -13.75 9.62 8.33
N GLN A 36 -12.71 10.23 7.75
CA GLN A 36 -11.38 10.26 8.40
C GLN A 36 -11.42 10.92 9.79
N ARG A 37 -12.16 12.03 9.97
CA ARG A 37 -12.30 12.64 11.30
C ARG A 37 -13.05 11.73 12.28
N VAL A 38 -14.07 11.01 11.83
CA VAL A 38 -14.79 10.03 12.66
C VAL A 38 -13.81 8.95 13.13
N LEU A 39 -13.04 8.35 12.21
CA LEU A 39 -12.03 7.34 12.55
C LEU A 39 -10.98 7.87 13.54
N GLU A 40 -10.55 9.12 13.40
CA GLU A 40 -9.52 9.74 14.23
C GLU A 40 -10.01 10.13 15.64
N TYR A 41 -11.21 10.67 15.77
CA TYR A 41 -11.65 11.36 16.99
C TYR A 41 -12.78 10.65 17.75
N CYS A 42 -13.65 9.91 17.08
CA CYS A 42 -14.68 9.12 17.76
C CYS A 42 -14.02 7.90 18.42
N LYS A 43 -14.32 7.63 19.70
CA LYS A 43 -13.76 6.53 20.49
C LYS A 43 -14.81 5.54 20.98
N ASN A 44 -16.10 5.84 20.80
CA ASN A 44 -17.16 4.89 21.07
C ASN A 44 -16.92 3.60 20.25
N PRO A 45 -16.86 2.42 20.91
CA PRO A 45 -16.64 1.15 20.22
C PRO A 45 -17.71 0.79 19.17
N GLU A 46 -18.97 1.13 19.43
CA GLU A 46 -20.09 0.86 18.50
C GLU A 46 -19.98 1.73 17.26
N THR A 47 -19.73 3.04 17.43
CA THR A 47 -19.43 3.96 16.32
C THR A 47 -18.27 3.44 15.47
N GLN A 48 -17.17 3.07 16.12
CA GLN A 48 -15.98 2.58 15.44
C GLN A 48 -16.26 1.26 14.69
N SER A 49 -17.02 0.34 15.28
CA SER A 49 -17.40 -0.92 14.62
C SER A 49 -18.26 -0.67 13.40
N ASN A 50 -19.37 0.07 13.53
CA ASN A 50 -20.30 0.31 12.42
C ASN A 50 -19.60 0.96 11.22
N VAL A 51 -18.77 1.99 11.47
CA VAL A 51 -18.02 2.67 10.41
C VAL A 51 -16.97 1.74 9.79
N MET A 52 -16.27 0.96 10.60
CA MET A 52 -15.24 0.05 10.10
C MET A 52 -15.85 -1.11 9.30
N ASP A 53 -16.96 -1.67 9.73
CA ASP A 53 -17.64 -2.79 9.05
C ASP A 53 -18.08 -2.38 7.64
N GLU A 54 -18.64 -1.19 7.47
CA GLU A 54 -18.98 -0.64 6.15
C GLU A 54 -17.73 -0.44 5.27
N ILE A 55 -16.63 0.10 5.81
CA ILE A 55 -15.37 0.29 5.07
C ILE A 55 -14.81 -1.07 4.64
N LEU A 56 -14.73 -2.04 5.57
CA LEU A 56 -14.16 -3.35 5.34
C LEU A 56 -14.98 -4.17 4.32
N SER A 57 -16.30 -3.97 4.27
CA SER A 57 -17.17 -4.60 3.26
C SER A 57 -16.92 -4.08 1.83
N SER A 58 -16.27 -2.92 1.68
CA SER A 58 -16.16 -2.18 0.42
C SER A 58 -14.72 -1.81 0.04
N VAL A 59 -13.72 -2.45 0.66
CA VAL A 59 -12.28 -2.13 0.49
C VAL A 59 -11.87 -2.09 -0.99
N SER A 60 -12.20 -3.13 -1.75
CA SER A 60 -11.83 -3.23 -3.17
C SER A 60 -12.38 -2.05 -3.99
N MET A 61 -13.59 -1.57 -3.70
CA MET A 61 -14.18 -0.43 -4.40
C MET A 61 -13.56 0.89 -3.93
N LEU A 62 -13.47 1.09 -2.61
CA LEU A 62 -12.92 2.30 -2.02
C LEU A 62 -11.45 2.51 -2.43
N ALA A 63 -10.64 1.45 -2.50
CA ALA A 63 -9.24 1.55 -2.89
C ALA A 63 -9.03 2.10 -4.30
N GLN A 64 -9.99 1.86 -5.20
CA GLN A 64 -9.94 2.30 -6.60
C GLN A 64 -10.58 3.69 -6.79
N ASP A 65 -11.39 4.15 -5.83
CA ASP A 65 -12.04 5.45 -5.89
C ASP A 65 -11.06 6.60 -5.64
N GLN A 66 -11.28 7.74 -6.32
CA GLN A 66 -10.41 8.92 -6.24
C GLN A 66 -10.37 9.59 -4.86
N TYR A 67 -11.38 9.38 -4.02
CA TYR A 67 -11.46 9.87 -2.65
C TYR A 67 -11.41 8.74 -1.61
N GLY A 68 -12.09 7.63 -1.89
CA GLY A 68 -12.17 6.46 -1.02
C GLY A 68 -10.80 5.85 -0.72
N ASN A 69 -9.85 5.93 -1.65
CA ASN A 69 -8.50 5.41 -1.44
C ASN A 69 -7.83 6.04 -0.22
N TYR A 70 -8.10 7.33 0.08
CA TYR A 70 -7.54 7.99 1.25
C TYR A 70 -8.13 7.45 2.57
N VAL A 71 -9.38 6.98 2.57
CA VAL A 71 -9.99 6.34 3.73
C VAL A 71 -9.35 4.98 3.98
N VAL A 72 -9.15 4.17 2.94
CA VAL A 72 -8.47 2.87 3.06
C VAL A 72 -7.02 3.05 3.53
N GLN A 73 -6.29 4.03 2.95
CA GLN A 73 -4.93 4.36 3.40
C GLN A 73 -4.90 4.80 4.87
N HIS A 74 -5.90 5.56 5.32
CA HIS A 74 -6.00 5.98 6.71
C HIS A 74 -6.14 4.78 7.67
N VAL A 75 -6.98 3.80 7.33
CA VAL A 75 -7.13 2.57 8.13
C VAL A 75 -5.84 1.73 8.10
N LEU A 76 -5.15 1.64 6.95
CA LEU A 76 -3.86 0.96 6.87
C LEU A 76 -2.81 1.60 7.79
N GLU A 77 -2.77 2.94 7.89
CA GLU A 77 -1.81 3.67 8.72
C GLU A 77 -2.13 3.63 10.21
N HIS A 78 -3.38 3.92 10.58
CA HIS A 78 -3.78 4.21 11.96
C HIS A 78 -4.76 3.20 12.56
N GLY A 79 -5.34 2.32 11.74
CA GLY A 79 -6.27 1.29 12.18
C GLY A 79 -5.60 0.20 13.01
N LYS A 80 -6.44 -0.63 13.64
CA LYS A 80 -6.01 -1.76 14.46
C LYS A 80 -5.36 -2.83 13.57
N PRO A 81 -4.45 -3.67 14.12
CA PRO A 81 -3.79 -4.71 13.33
C PRO A 81 -4.73 -5.62 12.55
N HIS A 82 -5.87 -6.04 13.14
CA HIS A 82 -6.82 -6.91 12.45
C HIS A 82 -7.59 -6.21 11.31
N GLU A 83 -7.86 -4.91 11.43
CA GLU A 83 -8.50 -4.11 10.37
C GLU A 83 -7.55 -3.97 9.17
N ARG A 84 -6.27 -3.71 9.44
CA ARG A 84 -5.21 -3.71 8.43
C ARG A 84 -5.07 -5.07 7.75
N THR A 85 -5.00 -6.16 8.52
CA THR A 85 -4.96 -7.52 7.99
C THR A 85 -6.17 -7.83 7.10
N ALA A 86 -7.37 -7.39 7.48
CA ALA A 86 -8.58 -7.58 6.68
C ALA A 86 -8.46 -6.88 5.31
N ILE A 87 -8.00 -5.63 5.28
CA ILE A 87 -7.74 -4.89 4.02
C ILE A 87 -6.72 -5.62 3.16
N ILE A 88 -5.59 -6.02 3.74
CA ILE A 88 -4.51 -6.69 3.00
C ILE A 88 -4.99 -8.01 2.39
N ARG A 89 -5.74 -8.81 3.17
CA ARG A 89 -6.29 -10.09 2.69
C ARG A 89 -7.33 -9.91 1.58
N GLU A 90 -8.15 -8.87 1.65
CA GLU A 90 -9.15 -8.56 0.61
C GLU A 90 -8.50 -8.13 -0.72
N LEU A 91 -7.34 -7.49 -0.65
CA LEU A 91 -6.56 -7.06 -1.83
C LEU A 91 -5.57 -8.11 -2.34
N ALA A 92 -5.25 -9.13 -1.54
CA ALA A 92 -4.43 -10.25 -1.97
C ALA A 92 -5.10 -10.99 -3.14
N GLY A 93 -4.29 -11.39 -4.13
CA GLY A 93 -4.74 -11.91 -5.42
C GLY A 93 -5.13 -10.85 -6.45
N LYS A 94 -5.10 -9.55 -6.09
CA LYS A 94 -5.41 -8.42 -6.98
C LYS A 94 -4.29 -7.37 -7.00
N ILE A 95 -3.16 -7.61 -6.33
CA ILE A 95 -2.07 -6.63 -6.13
C ILE A 95 -1.51 -6.14 -7.45
N VAL A 96 -1.26 -7.03 -8.41
CA VAL A 96 -0.72 -6.64 -9.71
C VAL A 96 -1.69 -5.71 -10.45
N GLN A 97 -2.98 -6.06 -10.46
CA GLN A 97 -4.04 -5.24 -11.07
C GLN A 97 -4.17 -3.88 -10.37
N MET A 98 -4.26 -3.87 -9.04
CA MET A 98 -4.43 -2.65 -8.23
C MET A 98 -3.23 -1.71 -8.35
N SER A 99 -2.03 -2.26 -8.47
CA SER A 99 -0.80 -1.48 -8.64
C SER A 99 -0.77 -0.68 -9.94
N GLN A 100 -1.46 -1.14 -10.99
CA GLN A 100 -1.55 -0.47 -12.28
C GLN A 100 -2.65 0.59 -12.33
N GLN A 101 -3.33 0.85 -11.22
CA GLN A 101 -4.37 1.87 -11.14
C GLN A 101 -3.88 3.11 -10.38
N LYS A 102 -4.23 4.29 -10.91
CA LYS A 102 -3.82 5.59 -10.39
C LYS A 102 -4.02 5.77 -8.88
N PHE A 103 -5.15 5.30 -8.35
CA PHE A 103 -5.54 5.49 -6.96
C PHE A 103 -5.14 4.29 -6.09
N ALA A 104 -5.47 3.08 -6.54
CA ALA A 104 -5.21 1.85 -5.79
C ALA A 104 -3.72 1.55 -5.64
N SER A 105 -2.84 2.03 -6.53
CA SER A 105 -1.39 1.86 -6.38
C SER A 105 -0.88 2.42 -5.05
N ASN A 106 -1.43 3.57 -4.61
CA ASN A 106 -1.07 4.18 -3.33
C ASN A 106 -1.52 3.31 -2.15
N VAL A 107 -2.68 2.65 -2.27
CA VAL A 107 -3.18 1.71 -1.27
C VAL A 107 -2.25 0.51 -1.17
N VAL A 108 -1.81 -0.06 -2.30
CA VAL A 108 -0.83 -1.16 -2.33
C VAL A 108 0.49 -0.75 -1.67
N GLU A 109 0.99 0.46 -1.93
CA GLU A 109 2.19 0.97 -1.24
C GLU A 109 2.01 1.02 0.28
N LYS A 110 0.81 1.38 0.77
CA LYS A 110 0.50 1.35 2.20
C LYS A 110 0.40 -0.08 2.73
N CYS A 111 -0.20 -1.01 1.99
CA CYS A 111 -0.20 -2.43 2.37
C CYS A 111 1.23 -2.96 2.56
N LEU A 112 2.15 -2.65 1.64
CA LEU A 112 3.55 -3.04 1.73
C LEU A 112 4.30 -2.39 2.90
N THR A 113 3.94 -1.16 3.25
CA THR A 113 4.59 -0.39 4.32
C THR A 113 4.12 -0.83 5.69
N PHE A 114 2.81 -1.03 5.86
CA PHE A 114 2.19 -1.24 7.16
C PHE A 114 1.84 -2.72 7.44
N GLY A 115 1.80 -3.57 6.41
CA GLY A 115 1.65 -5.01 6.59
C GLY A 115 2.80 -5.64 7.37
N ASN A 116 2.49 -6.71 8.09
CA ASN A 116 3.49 -7.52 8.79
C ASN A 116 4.38 -8.30 7.80
N ALA A 117 5.34 -9.08 8.32
CA ALA A 117 6.29 -9.80 7.47
C ALA A 117 5.63 -10.83 6.55
N GLU A 118 4.69 -11.63 7.07
CA GLU A 118 3.97 -12.67 6.32
C GLU A 118 3.05 -12.05 5.27
N GLU A 119 2.34 -11.00 5.64
CA GLU A 119 1.49 -10.22 4.74
C GLU A 119 2.31 -9.62 3.60
N ARG A 120 3.45 -8.99 3.92
CA ARG A 120 4.33 -8.41 2.90
C ARG A 120 4.89 -9.49 1.97
N GLU A 121 5.29 -10.64 2.51
CA GLU A 121 5.76 -11.78 1.72
C GLU A 121 4.68 -12.28 0.76
N LEU A 122 3.44 -12.40 1.22
CA LEU A 122 2.29 -12.75 0.37
C LEU A 122 2.15 -11.80 -0.83
N LEU A 123 2.20 -10.48 -0.58
CA LEU A 123 2.05 -9.49 -1.67
C LEU A 123 3.25 -9.52 -2.63
N VAL A 124 4.47 -9.67 -2.10
CA VAL A 124 5.69 -9.74 -2.92
C VAL A 124 5.67 -10.99 -3.80
N ASN A 125 5.26 -12.15 -3.26
CA ASN A 125 5.17 -13.38 -4.04
C ASN A 125 4.17 -13.26 -5.19
N GLU A 126 3.04 -12.57 -4.98
CA GLU A 126 2.09 -12.28 -6.05
C GLU A 126 2.71 -11.42 -7.16
N MET A 127 3.47 -10.39 -6.79
CA MET A 127 4.16 -9.52 -7.75
C MET A 127 5.25 -10.26 -8.55
N LEU A 128 5.92 -11.23 -7.93
CA LEU A 128 6.94 -12.04 -8.59
C LEU A 128 6.34 -13.08 -9.55
N GLY A 129 5.14 -13.57 -9.27
CA GLY A 129 4.48 -14.63 -10.01
C GLY A 129 5.06 -16.02 -9.71
N THR A 130 4.43 -17.06 -10.27
CA THR A 130 4.79 -18.47 -10.05
C THR A 130 5.64 -19.09 -11.15
N THR A 131 5.82 -18.40 -12.28
CA THR A 131 6.52 -18.90 -13.46
C THR A 131 7.79 -18.09 -13.77
N ASP A 132 8.70 -18.70 -14.52
CA ASP A 132 9.89 -18.02 -15.06
C ASP A 132 9.56 -17.05 -16.20
N GLU A 133 8.33 -17.10 -16.71
CA GLU A 133 7.74 -16.05 -17.53
C GLU A 133 7.43 -14.85 -16.62
N ASN A 134 8.43 -13.97 -16.48
CA ASN A 134 8.46 -12.75 -15.65
C ASN A 134 7.35 -11.71 -15.95
N GLU A 135 6.16 -12.11 -16.36
CA GLU A 135 5.13 -11.20 -16.89
C GLU A 135 4.60 -10.18 -15.87
N PRO A 136 4.28 -10.54 -14.61
CA PRO A 136 3.68 -9.58 -13.68
C PRO A 136 4.66 -8.48 -13.26
N LEU A 137 5.83 -8.86 -12.72
CA LEU A 137 6.85 -7.88 -12.29
C LEU A 137 7.33 -7.03 -13.47
N GLN A 138 7.52 -7.62 -14.65
CA GLN A 138 7.98 -6.88 -15.82
C GLN A 138 6.92 -5.88 -16.31
N ALA A 139 5.63 -6.25 -16.28
CA ALA A 139 4.55 -5.32 -16.59
C ALA A 139 4.54 -4.15 -15.58
N MET A 140 4.65 -4.44 -14.29
CA MET A 140 4.66 -3.43 -13.24
C MET A 140 5.81 -2.42 -13.38
N MET A 141 7.02 -2.90 -13.71
CA MET A 141 8.19 -2.02 -13.91
C MET A 141 8.06 -1.06 -15.10
N LYS A 142 7.20 -1.38 -16.07
CA LYS A 142 6.97 -0.57 -17.28
C LYS A 142 5.76 0.35 -17.15
N ASP A 143 4.91 0.12 -16.16
CA ASP A 143 3.66 0.84 -15.96
C ASP A 143 3.85 2.20 -15.26
N GLN A 144 2.97 3.16 -15.54
CA GLN A 144 3.06 4.52 -15.02
C GLN A 144 2.76 4.66 -13.52
N PHE A 145 2.07 3.69 -12.91
CA PHE A 145 1.74 3.67 -11.49
C PHE A 145 2.45 2.53 -10.75
N ALA A 146 2.45 1.32 -11.31
CA ALA A 146 2.99 0.15 -10.63
C ALA A 146 4.51 0.21 -10.45
N ASN A 147 5.23 1.04 -11.21
CA ASN A 147 6.66 1.26 -11.01
C ASN A 147 6.97 1.84 -9.61
N TYR A 148 6.05 2.62 -9.02
CA TYR A 148 6.20 3.14 -7.66
C TYR A 148 6.04 2.01 -6.64
N VAL A 149 5.12 1.08 -6.87
CA VAL A 149 4.91 -0.10 -6.04
C VAL A 149 6.15 -1.01 -6.04
N VAL A 150 6.78 -1.24 -7.22
CA VAL A 150 8.04 -2.00 -7.30
C VAL A 150 9.15 -1.32 -6.51
N GLN A 151 9.27 0.01 -6.60
CA GLN A 151 10.25 0.76 -5.80
C GLN A 151 9.96 0.66 -4.30
N LYS A 152 8.68 0.69 -3.90
CA LYS A 152 8.25 0.53 -2.52
C LYS A 152 8.63 -0.83 -1.95
N VAL A 153 8.40 -1.90 -2.70
CA VAL A 153 8.85 -3.25 -2.32
C VAL A 153 10.34 -3.29 -2.05
N LEU A 154 11.17 -2.71 -2.93
CA LEU A 154 12.63 -2.69 -2.75
C LEU A 154 13.07 -1.96 -1.46
N GLU A 155 12.25 -1.05 -0.95
CA GLU A 155 12.47 -0.31 0.31
C GLU A 155 12.01 -1.09 1.54
N THR A 156 10.90 -1.82 1.46
CA THR A 156 10.25 -2.42 2.63
C THR A 156 10.54 -3.91 2.80
N CYS A 157 11.02 -4.61 1.76
CA CYS A 157 11.33 -6.04 1.83
C CYS A 157 12.57 -6.34 2.68
N SER A 158 12.66 -7.59 3.17
CA SER A 158 13.85 -8.11 3.85
C SER A 158 15.06 -8.16 2.90
N ASP A 159 16.27 -8.29 3.43
CA ASP A 159 17.47 -8.38 2.59
C ASP A 159 17.43 -9.60 1.63
N GLN A 160 16.94 -10.74 2.12
CA GLN A 160 16.76 -11.97 1.31
C GLN A 160 15.74 -11.76 0.18
N GLN A 161 14.58 -11.18 0.49
CA GLN A 161 13.58 -10.85 -0.53
C GLN A 161 14.14 -9.84 -1.54
N ARG A 162 14.87 -8.82 -1.06
CA ARG A 162 15.48 -7.79 -1.90
C ARG A 162 16.45 -8.42 -2.89
N GLU A 163 17.33 -9.30 -2.45
CA GLU A 163 18.25 -10.02 -3.33
C GLU A 163 17.50 -10.82 -4.40
N HIS A 164 16.46 -11.54 -3.99
CA HIS A 164 15.63 -12.32 -4.91
C HIS A 164 14.96 -11.42 -5.96
N ILE A 165 14.28 -10.34 -5.55
CA ILE A 165 13.65 -9.38 -6.45
C ILE A 165 14.69 -8.74 -7.38
N LEU A 166 15.84 -8.31 -6.85
CA LEU A 166 16.91 -7.71 -7.65
C LEU A 166 17.45 -8.69 -8.69
N SER A 167 17.56 -9.99 -8.38
CA SER A 167 17.97 -11.01 -9.34
C SER A 167 16.99 -11.10 -10.53
N ARG A 168 15.68 -11.03 -10.26
CA ARG A 168 14.62 -11.03 -11.27
C ARG A 168 14.62 -9.74 -12.10
N ILE A 169 14.90 -8.58 -11.49
CA ILE A 169 14.98 -7.30 -12.23
C ILE A 169 16.23 -7.23 -13.12
N LYS A 170 17.38 -7.74 -12.64
CA LYS A 170 18.68 -7.66 -13.33
C LYS A 170 18.64 -8.20 -14.75
N VAL A 171 17.92 -9.30 -15.00
CA VAL A 171 17.80 -9.90 -16.34
C VAL A 171 17.03 -9.00 -17.32
N HIS A 172 16.24 -8.03 -16.83
CA HIS A 172 15.41 -7.14 -17.65
C HIS A 172 15.99 -5.71 -17.81
N LEU A 173 17.10 -5.36 -17.15
CA LEU A 173 17.60 -3.98 -17.10
C LEU A 173 17.80 -3.34 -18.48
N ASN A 174 18.37 -4.09 -19.43
CA ASN A 174 18.60 -3.59 -20.79
C ASN A 174 17.29 -3.31 -21.54
N ALA A 175 16.25 -4.12 -21.32
CA ALA A 175 14.94 -3.89 -21.91
C ALA A 175 14.25 -2.69 -21.25
N LEU A 176 14.34 -2.56 -19.92
CA LEU A 176 13.71 -1.47 -19.14
C LEU A 176 14.21 -0.08 -19.52
N LYS A 177 15.48 0.05 -19.93
CA LYS A 177 16.06 1.32 -20.43
C LYS A 177 15.30 1.91 -21.63
N LYS A 178 14.53 1.09 -22.37
CA LYS A 178 13.72 1.53 -23.51
C LYS A 178 12.37 2.15 -23.11
N TYR A 179 11.92 1.96 -21.87
CA TYR A 179 10.63 2.43 -21.38
C TYR A 179 10.79 3.65 -20.48
N THR A 180 9.89 4.64 -20.58
CA THR A 180 9.93 5.87 -19.77
C THR A 180 9.98 5.54 -18.27
N TYR A 181 9.05 4.71 -17.78
CA TYR A 181 8.96 4.36 -16.36
C TYR A 181 10.01 3.32 -15.95
N GLY A 182 10.39 2.42 -16.85
CA GLY A 182 11.43 1.42 -16.61
C GLY A 182 12.80 2.04 -16.26
N LYS A 183 13.12 3.22 -16.80
CA LYS A 183 14.35 3.96 -16.45
C LYS A 183 14.42 4.32 -14.96
N HIS A 184 13.30 4.61 -14.29
CA HIS A 184 13.29 4.90 -12.86
C HIS A 184 13.66 3.66 -12.03
N ILE A 185 13.17 2.48 -12.44
CA ILE A 185 13.54 1.21 -11.81
C ILE A 185 15.04 0.94 -11.98
N VAL A 186 15.58 1.12 -13.19
CA VAL A 186 17.01 0.93 -13.47
C VAL A 186 17.86 1.82 -12.56
N ALA A 187 17.56 3.12 -12.48
CA ALA A 187 18.29 4.05 -11.63
C ALA A 187 18.20 3.68 -10.14
N ARG A 188 17.03 3.19 -9.68
CA ARG A 188 16.84 2.74 -8.29
C ARG A 188 17.68 1.50 -7.99
N VAL A 189 17.69 0.52 -8.89
CA VAL A 189 18.47 -0.72 -8.76
C VAL A 189 19.96 -0.43 -8.76
N GLU A 190 20.46 0.38 -9.70
CA GLU A 190 21.88 0.76 -9.77
C GLU A 190 22.34 1.43 -8.45
N LYS A 191 21.51 2.32 -7.89
CA LYS A 191 21.80 2.96 -6.59
C LYS A 191 21.84 1.95 -5.43
N LEU A 192 20.95 0.96 -5.42
CA LEU A 192 20.91 -0.07 -4.38
C LEU A 192 22.11 -1.01 -4.46
N VAL A 193 22.50 -1.42 -5.67
CA VAL A 193 23.70 -2.26 -5.89
C VAL A 193 24.96 -1.53 -5.43
N ALA A 194 25.16 -0.28 -5.86
CA ALA A 194 26.31 0.54 -5.45
C ALA A 194 26.33 0.85 -3.94
N ALA A 195 25.17 0.87 -3.27
CA ALA A 195 25.09 1.00 -1.81
C ALA A 195 25.41 -0.32 -1.08
N GLY A 196 25.09 -1.47 -1.68
CA GLY A 196 25.44 -2.79 -1.16
C GLY A 196 26.94 -3.06 -1.23
N GLU A 197 27.56 -2.80 -2.39
CA GLU A 197 29.01 -2.96 -2.60
C GLU A 197 29.85 -2.15 -1.60
N ARG A 198 29.42 -0.92 -1.30
CA ARG A 198 30.08 -0.06 -0.29
C ARG A 198 29.99 -0.61 1.13
N ARG A 199 28.89 -1.29 1.50
CA ARG A 199 28.77 -1.92 2.82
C ARG A 199 29.71 -3.12 2.96
N ILE A 200 29.83 -3.92 1.91
CA ILE A 200 30.72 -5.10 1.89
C ILE A 200 32.19 -4.67 1.96
N ALA A 201 32.57 -3.66 1.17
CA ALA A 201 33.93 -3.11 1.19
C ALA A 201 34.32 -2.49 2.55
N GLY A 202 33.36 -1.93 3.28
CA GLY A 202 33.58 -1.39 4.63
C GLY A 202 33.63 -2.43 5.75
N GLN A 203 33.25 -3.68 5.48
CA GLN A 203 33.29 -4.80 6.44
C GLN A 203 34.52 -5.71 6.25
N THR A 204 35.35 -5.45 5.24
CA THR A 204 36.56 -6.25 5.00
C THR A 204 37.61 -5.91 6.07
N PRO A 205 38.07 -6.87 6.90
CA PRO A 205 39.09 -6.59 7.91
C PRO A 205 40.38 -6.13 7.23
N GLN A 206 40.97 -5.05 7.73
CA GLN A 206 42.31 -4.62 7.31
C GLN A 206 43.30 -5.73 7.70
N PRO A 207 44.14 -6.24 6.78
CA PRO A 207 45.15 -7.22 7.13
C PRO A 207 46.14 -6.58 8.12
N ALA A 208 46.43 -7.33 9.19
CA ALA A 208 47.36 -6.95 10.27
C ALA A 208 48.81 -6.79 9.79
#